data_AF-A0A7V3BN96-F1
#
_entry.id   AF-A0A7V3BN96-F1
#
_cell.length_a   1.000
_cell.length_b   1.000
_cell.length_c   1.000
_cell.angle_alpha   90.00
_cell.angle_beta   90.00
_cell.angle_gamma   90.00
#
_symmetry.space_group_name_H-M   'P 1'
#
loop_
_entity.id
_entity.type
_entity.pdbx_description
1 polymer ?
#
loop_
_entity_poly.entity_id
_entity_poly.type
_entity_poly.pdbx_seq_one_letter_code
_entity_poly.pdbx_strand_id
1 'polypeptide(L)'
;GSQVSGNIQKLFVDYNSPVTENQIIAQIDPASFETRVNQARAALASAQASVQVAQATVENSKAGVETARANGESAKANIEKAKVAVAEAKRTLDRNKTLLRQALIAQSDLDAAQTAYDSAMAQLQLSQAQYEAAMGQLKSATAQARLAEAQLVAANAQVEQAKAALQAAELDLAHTTIRSPVHGIVVSRNVDVGQTVAASLQAPTLFLIAQDLTMAVGAKSQHILTQFLLEAVVLSSIGGILGVVFGIVGAKLVSILAGWPTIVSADAIILAWLFSSAVGIFFGFYPARKAAHLDPIQAMRYE
;
A
#
# COMPACT_ATOMS: atom_id res chain seq x y z
N GLY A 1 5.18 21.15 21.76
CA GLY A 1 4.75 20.82 23.13
C GLY A 1 5.07 19.38 23.43
N SER A 2 5.19 19.00 24.71
CA SER A 2 5.38 17.58 25.08
C SER A 2 4.12 16.79 24.76
N GLN A 3 4.25 15.69 24.00
CA GLN A 3 3.11 14.81 23.67
C GLN A 3 2.90 13.73 24.73
N VAL A 4 3.88 13.50 25.61
CA VAL A 4 3.81 12.56 26.72
C VAL A 4 4.06 13.28 28.05
N SER A 5 3.39 12.83 29.11
CA SER A 5 3.59 13.35 30.46
C SER A 5 4.74 12.61 31.15
N GLY A 6 5.58 13.33 31.88
CA GLY A 6 6.66 12.73 32.67
C GLY A 6 7.61 13.76 33.26
N ASN A 7 8.61 13.28 33.99
CA ASN A 7 9.63 14.11 34.62
C ASN A 7 10.80 14.31 33.67
N ILE A 8 11.28 15.55 33.56
CA ILE A 8 12.49 15.85 32.77
C ILE A 8 13.70 15.27 33.49
N GLN A 9 14.37 14.31 32.86
CA GLN A 9 15.55 13.64 33.41
C GLN A 9 16.84 14.35 33.00
N LYS A 10 16.93 14.79 31.74
CA LYS A 10 18.14 15.43 31.19
C LYS A 10 17.77 16.61 30.30
N LEU A 11 18.62 17.63 30.36
CA LEU A 11 18.59 18.81 29.53
C LEU A 11 19.92 18.92 28.79
N PHE A 12 19.89 19.07 27.47
CA PHE A 12 21.10 19.06 26.63
C PHE A 12 21.49 20.46 26.13
N VAL A 13 20.59 21.44 26.24
CA VAL A 13 20.78 22.80 25.72
C VAL A 13 20.25 23.81 26.74
N ASP A 14 20.86 24.99 26.79
CA ASP A 14 20.45 26.08 27.68
C ASP A 14 20.14 27.35 26.89
N TYR A 15 19.68 28.39 27.59
CA TYR A 15 19.47 29.72 27.02
C TYR A 15 20.69 30.21 26.23
N ASN A 16 20.44 30.81 25.07
CA ASN A 16 21.45 31.31 24.13
C ASN A 16 22.35 30.22 23.48
N SER A 17 21.97 28.94 23.59
CA SER A 17 22.66 27.86 22.88
C SER A 17 22.15 27.73 21.43
N PRO A 18 23.04 27.54 20.43
CA PRO A 18 22.62 27.20 19.07
C PRO A 18 22.12 25.75 19.00
N VAL A 19 21.09 25.52 18.20
CA VAL A 19 20.48 24.20 17.97
C VAL A 19 20.25 23.93 16.49
N THR A 20 20.41 22.68 16.08
CA THR A 20 20.07 22.21 14.72
C THR A 20 18.71 21.52 14.70
N GLU A 21 18.11 21.44 13.51
CA GLU A 21 16.89 20.66 13.30
C GLU A 21 17.12 19.19 13.72
N ASN A 22 16.13 18.60 14.38
CA ASN A 22 16.11 17.26 14.97
C ASN A 22 17.13 16.99 16.10
N GLN A 23 17.91 17.99 16.54
CA GLN A 23 18.81 17.87 17.69
C GLN A 23 18.01 17.61 18.97
N ILE A 24 18.48 16.69 19.80
CA ILE A 24 17.89 16.41 21.11
C ILE A 24 18.19 17.59 22.04
N ILE A 25 17.13 18.18 22.59
CA ILE A 25 17.22 19.35 23.48
C ILE A 25 16.86 19.01 24.93
N ALA A 26 15.97 18.04 25.15
CA ALA A 26 15.61 17.53 26.46
C ALA A 26 15.14 16.08 26.39
N GLN A 27 15.19 15.38 27.51
CA GLN A 27 14.74 13.99 27.64
C GLN A 27 13.91 13.82 28.92
N ILE A 28 12.72 13.26 28.76
CA ILE A 28 11.83 12.77 29.82
C ILE A 28 12.31 11.39 30.26
N ASP A 29 12.12 11.03 31.53
CA ASP A 29 12.48 9.70 32.06
C ASP A 29 11.87 8.56 31.23
N PRO A 30 12.69 7.77 30.50
CA PRO A 30 12.19 6.74 29.60
C PRO A 30 11.89 5.42 30.32
N ALA A 31 12.29 5.22 31.58
CA ALA A 31 12.29 3.89 32.21
C ALA A 31 10.91 3.21 32.23
N SER A 32 9.85 3.99 32.50
CA SER A 32 8.47 3.49 32.46
C SER A 32 8.00 3.15 31.05
N PHE A 33 8.43 3.92 30.05
CA PHE A 33 8.10 3.72 28.63
C PHE A 33 8.85 2.52 28.04
N GLU A 34 10.13 2.36 28.36
CA GLU A 34 10.94 1.19 27.97
C GLU A 34 10.34 -0.10 28.53
N THR A 35 9.88 -0.07 29.79
CA THR A 35 9.20 -1.21 30.40
C THR A 35 7.92 -1.57 29.64
N ARG A 36 7.14 -0.56 29.21
CA ARG A 36 5.94 -0.79 28.37
C ARG A 36 6.28 -1.36 27.00
N VAL A 37 7.34 -0.88 26.34
CA VAL A 37 7.83 -1.44 25.07
C VAL A 37 8.24 -2.89 25.25
N ASN A 38 8.99 -3.20 26.31
CA ASN A 38 9.40 -4.58 26.60
C ASN A 38 8.21 -5.49 26.87
N GLN A 39 7.21 -5.02 27.61
CA GLN A 39 5.96 -5.75 27.86
C GLN A 39 5.16 -5.99 26.57
N ALA A 40 5.01 -4.97 25.72
CA ALA A 40 4.30 -5.08 24.45
C ALA A 40 5.04 -6.02 23.47
N ARG A 41 6.38 -5.99 23.46
CA ARG A 41 7.21 -6.90 22.66
C ARG A 41 7.05 -8.35 23.12
N ALA A 42 7.00 -8.60 24.42
CA ALA A 42 6.72 -9.93 24.97
C ALA A 42 5.30 -10.41 24.61
N ALA A 43 4.31 -9.52 24.62
CA ALA A 43 2.94 -9.83 24.18
C ALA A 43 2.89 -10.18 22.68
N LEU A 44 3.62 -9.45 21.83
CA LEU A 44 3.75 -9.76 20.41
C LEU A 44 4.39 -11.14 20.18
N ALA A 45 5.47 -11.45 20.89
CA ALA A 45 6.13 -12.76 20.80
C ALA A 45 5.19 -13.91 21.21
N SER A 46 4.39 -13.72 22.26
CA SER A 46 3.35 -14.67 22.68
C SER A 46 2.28 -14.86 21.60
N ALA A 47 1.80 -13.77 21.00
CA ALA A 47 0.83 -13.84 19.91
C ALA A 47 1.40 -14.56 18.67
N GLN A 48 2.67 -14.34 18.34
CA GLN A 48 3.37 -15.05 17.26
C GLN A 48 3.49 -16.55 17.54
N ALA A 49 3.77 -16.95 18.78
CA ALA A 49 3.78 -18.36 19.18
C ALA A 49 2.39 -19.00 19.00
N SER A 50 1.30 -18.27 19.32
CA SER A 50 -0.06 -18.73 19.07
C SER A 50 -0.36 -18.94 17.59
N VAL A 51 0.15 -18.08 16.69
CA VAL A 51 0.05 -18.28 15.24
C VAL A 51 0.78 -19.55 14.82
N GLN A 52 1.95 -19.84 15.37
CA GLN A 52 2.70 -21.05 15.06
C GLN A 52 1.91 -22.32 15.44
N VAL A 53 1.25 -22.33 16.60
CA VAL A 53 0.37 -23.43 17.02
C VAL A 53 -0.85 -23.56 16.10
N ALA A 54 -1.47 -22.44 15.73
CA ALA A 54 -2.62 -22.44 14.81
C ALA A 54 -2.21 -22.93 13.41
N GLN A 55 -1.04 -22.56 12.92
CA GLN A 55 -0.47 -23.01 11.64
C GLN A 55 -0.29 -24.54 11.64
N ALA A 56 0.32 -25.09 12.70
CA ALA A 56 0.50 -26.54 12.85
C ALA A 56 -0.84 -27.29 12.91
N THR A 57 -1.86 -26.68 13.51
CA THR A 57 -3.23 -27.23 13.57
C THR A 57 -3.89 -27.27 12.19
N VAL A 58 -3.71 -26.22 11.38
CA VAL A 58 -4.18 -26.18 9.98
C VAL A 58 -3.48 -27.25 9.15
N GLU A 59 -2.18 -27.43 9.32
CA GLU A 59 -1.41 -28.45 8.62
C GLU A 59 -1.90 -29.86 8.94
N ASN A 60 -2.08 -30.18 10.22
CA ASN A 60 -2.66 -31.45 10.66
C ASN A 60 -4.08 -31.66 10.07
N SER A 61 -4.90 -30.61 10.06
CA SER A 61 -6.27 -30.69 9.51
C SER A 61 -6.26 -30.90 7.98
N LYS A 62 -5.30 -30.30 7.26
CA LYS A 62 -5.11 -30.49 5.82
C LYS A 62 -4.67 -31.92 5.50
N ALA A 63 -3.75 -32.49 6.29
CA ALA A 63 -3.39 -33.90 6.19
C ALA A 63 -4.61 -34.81 6.43
N GLY A 64 -5.49 -34.46 7.36
CA GLY A 64 -6.78 -35.13 7.57
C GLY A 64 -7.69 -35.10 6.33
N VAL A 65 -7.78 -33.96 5.63
CA VAL A 65 -8.52 -33.84 4.37
C VAL A 65 -7.91 -34.73 3.29
N GLU A 66 -6.57 -34.77 3.20
CA GLU A 66 -5.87 -35.58 2.22
C GLU A 66 -6.13 -37.09 2.42
N THR A 67 -6.05 -37.57 3.66
CA THR A 67 -6.38 -38.97 3.97
C THR A 67 -7.85 -39.31 3.66
N ALA A 68 -8.79 -38.42 4.00
CA ALA A 68 -10.20 -38.60 3.65
C ALA A 68 -10.44 -38.59 2.13
N ARG A 69 -9.68 -37.78 1.38
CA ARG A 69 -9.72 -37.74 -0.07
C ARG A 69 -9.21 -39.04 -0.68
N ALA A 70 -8.08 -39.57 -0.20
CA ALA A 70 -7.53 -40.85 -0.65
C ALA A 70 -8.52 -42.01 -0.43
N ASN A 71 -9.25 -41.99 0.69
CA ASN A 71 -10.32 -42.96 0.97
C ASN A 71 -11.48 -42.83 -0.03
N GLY A 72 -11.91 -41.60 -0.35
CA GLY A 72 -12.94 -41.34 -1.35
C GLY A 72 -12.53 -41.79 -2.76
N GLU A 73 -11.27 -41.57 -3.15
CA GLU A 73 -10.73 -42.03 -4.42
C GLU A 73 -10.68 -43.56 -4.51
N SER A 74 -10.28 -44.23 -3.43
CA SER A 74 -10.32 -45.69 -3.34
C SER A 74 -11.75 -46.25 -3.45
N ALA A 75 -12.72 -45.60 -2.78
CA ALA A 75 -14.13 -45.98 -2.89
C ALA A 75 -14.68 -45.75 -4.31
N LYS A 76 -14.25 -44.68 -5.00
CA LYS A 76 -14.59 -44.42 -6.41
C LYS A 76 -14.04 -45.51 -7.32
N ALA A 77 -12.81 -45.96 -7.11
CA ALA A 77 -12.23 -47.06 -7.88
C ALA A 77 -13.04 -48.37 -7.72
N ASN A 78 -13.54 -48.63 -6.51
CA ASN A 78 -14.43 -49.79 -6.25
C ASN A 78 -15.76 -49.68 -6.99
N ILE A 79 -16.35 -48.49 -7.08
CA ILE A 79 -17.54 -48.25 -7.91
C ILE A 79 -17.25 -48.59 -9.37
N GLU A 80 -16.14 -48.11 -9.93
CA GLU A 80 -15.80 -48.39 -11.34
C GLU A 80 -15.61 -49.89 -11.58
N LYS A 81 -14.95 -50.61 -10.66
CA LYS A 81 -14.86 -52.07 -10.71
C LYS A 81 -16.25 -52.73 -10.69
N ALA A 82 -17.15 -52.29 -9.81
CA ALA A 82 -18.50 -52.83 -9.72
C ALA A 82 -19.35 -52.52 -10.96
N LYS A 83 -19.21 -51.33 -11.55
CA LYS A 83 -19.88 -50.95 -12.82
C LYS A 83 -19.45 -51.84 -13.97
N VAL A 84 -18.15 -52.13 -14.09
CA VAL A 84 -17.63 -53.05 -15.11
C VAL A 84 -18.24 -54.45 -14.94
N ALA A 85 -18.37 -54.95 -13.71
CA ALA A 85 -19.01 -56.23 -13.42
C ALA A 85 -20.51 -56.24 -13.81
N VAL A 86 -21.25 -55.16 -13.50
CA VAL A 86 -22.66 -55.00 -13.92
C VAL A 86 -22.78 -54.97 -15.45
N ALA A 87 -21.88 -54.26 -16.13
CA ALA A 87 -21.87 -54.20 -17.59
C ALA A 87 -21.63 -55.58 -18.21
N GLU A 88 -20.73 -56.39 -17.64
CA GLU A 88 -20.49 -57.76 -18.09
C GLU A 88 -21.71 -58.67 -17.86
N ALA A 89 -22.29 -58.63 -16.66
CA ALA A 89 -23.47 -59.40 -16.34
C ALA A 89 -24.65 -59.03 -17.25
N LYS A 90 -24.81 -57.74 -17.56
CA LYS A 90 -25.83 -57.25 -18.50
C LYS A 90 -25.61 -57.75 -19.92
N ARG A 91 -24.38 -57.68 -20.44
CA ARG A 91 -24.05 -58.19 -21.78
C ARG A 91 -24.32 -59.69 -21.90
N THR A 92 -24.09 -60.44 -20.84
CA THR A 92 -24.36 -61.89 -20.78
C THR A 92 -25.86 -62.16 -20.72
N LEU A 93 -26.60 -61.42 -19.90
CA LEU A 93 -28.06 -61.47 -19.84
C LEU A 93 -28.68 -61.18 -21.22
N ASP A 94 -28.25 -60.12 -21.89
CA ASP A 94 -28.77 -59.72 -23.20
C ASP A 94 -28.44 -60.75 -24.29
N ARG A 95 -27.23 -61.35 -24.24
CA ARG A 95 -26.87 -62.50 -25.09
C ARG A 95 -27.81 -63.68 -24.83
N ASN A 96 -28.01 -64.07 -23.58
CA ASN A 96 -28.86 -65.21 -23.22
C ASN A 96 -30.32 -64.97 -23.63
N LYS A 97 -30.85 -63.75 -23.49
CA LYS A 97 -32.18 -63.37 -24.00
C LYS A 97 -32.32 -63.58 -25.51
N THR A 98 -31.26 -63.31 -26.27
CA THR A 98 -31.26 -63.48 -27.73
C THR A 98 -31.20 -64.97 -28.09
N LEU A 99 -30.36 -65.74 -27.41
CA LEU A 99 -30.20 -67.18 -27.63
C LEU A 99 -31.46 -67.97 -27.22
N LEU A 100 -32.17 -67.55 -26.17
CA LEU A 100 -33.42 -68.16 -25.75
C LEU A 100 -34.52 -68.00 -26.82
N ARG A 101 -34.61 -66.84 -27.46
CA ARG A 101 -35.53 -66.61 -28.59
C ARG A 101 -35.23 -67.52 -29.78
N GLN A 102 -33.96 -67.90 -29.95
CA GLN A 102 -33.52 -68.86 -30.97
C GLN A 102 -33.64 -70.31 -30.50
N ALA A 103 -34.18 -70.56 -29.30
CA ALA A 103 -34.30 -71.86 -28.65
C ALA A 103 -32.95 -72.60 -28.47
N LEU A 104 -31.86 -71.87 -28.28
CA LEU A 104 -30.49 -72.40 -28.17
C LEU A 104 -30.01 -72.62 -26.73
N ILE A 105 -30.75 -72.15 -25.71
CA ILE A 105 -30.42 -72.31 -24.28
C ILE A 105 -31.65 -72.69 -23.45
N ALA A 106 -31.45 -73.22 -22.24
CA ALA A 106 -32.54 -73.55 -21.32
C ALA A 106 -33.02 -72.32 -20.53
N GLN A 107 -34.27 -72.34 -20.06
CA GLN A 107 -34.84 -71.27 -19.24
C GLN A 107 -34.03 -71.03 -17.96
N SER A 108 -33.50 -72.10 -17.34
CA SER A 108 -32.64 -72.02 -16.16
C SER A 108 -31.39 -71.18 -16.39
N ASP A 109 -30.84 -71.15 -17.61
CA ASP A 109 -29.63 -70.40 -17.94
C ASP A 109 -29.90 -68.90 -18.04
N LEU A 110 -31.11 -68.51 -18.46
CA LEU A 110 -31.56 -67.13 -18.42
C LEU A 110 -31.80 -66.68 -16.97
N ASP A 111 -32.46 -67.51 -16.17
CA ASP A 111 -32.73 -67.21 -14.76
C ASP A 111 -31.44 -67.09 -13.94
N ALA A 112 -30.43 -67.92 -14.24
CA ALA A 112 -29.09 -67.83 -13.67
C ALA A 112 -28.40 -66.51 -14.06
N ALA A 113 -28.49 -66.10 -15.33
CA ALA A 113 -27.93 -64.82 -15.80
C ALA A 113 -28.65 -63.61 -15.18
N GLN A 114 -29.97 -63.71 -14.96
CA GLN A 114 -30.76 -62.67 -14.28
C GLN A 114 -30.33 -62.52 -12.83
N THR A 115 -30.22 -63.64 -12.09
CA THR A 115 -29.71 -63.65 -10.71
C THR A 115 -28.29 -63.07 -10.63
N ALA A 116 -27.42 -63.39 -11.60
CA ALA A 116 -26.08 -62.83 -11.68
C ALA A 116 -26.10 -61.30 -11.89
N TYR A 117 -26.94 -60.79 -12.78
CA TYR A 117 -27.11 -59.35 -12.98
C TYR A 117 -27.63 -58.64 -11.73
N ASP A 118 -28.65 -59.20 -11.07
CA ASP A 118 -29.23 -58.62 -9.86
C ASP A 118 -28.22 -58.60 -8.70
N SER A 119 -27.40 -59.65 -8.56
CA SER A 119 -26.31 -59.69 -7.58
C SER A 119 -25.23 -58.64 -7.87
N ALA A 120 -24.88 -58.41 -9.14
CA ALA A 120 -23.92 -57.39 -9.54
C ALA A 120 -24.47 -55.98 -9.28
N MET A 121 -25.76 -55.74 -9.52
CA MET A 121 -26.41 -54.47 -9.19
C MET A 121 -26.42 -54.20 -7.68
N ALA A 122 -26.73 -55.21 -6.86
CA ALA A 122 -26.65 -55.08 -5.40
C ALA A 122 -25.22 -54.74 -4.93
N GLN A 123 -24.20 -55.32 -5.55
CA GLN A 123 -22.80 -55.02 -5.27
C GLN A 123 -22.40 -53.58 -5.67
N LEU A 124 -22.92 -53.08 -6.80
CA LEU A 124 -22.74 -51.69 -7.21
C LEU A 124 -23.40 -50.73 -6.21
N GLN A 125 -24.62 -51.02 -5.77
CA GLN A 125 -25.33 -50.22 -4.78
C GLN A 125 -24.58 -50.16 -3.45
N LEU A 126 -24.02 -51.27 -2.97
CA LEU A 126 -23.15 -51.30 -1.79
C LEU A 126 -21.93 -50.39 -1.96
N SER A 127 -21.25 -50.49 -3.12
CA SER A 127 -20.07 -49.68 -3.42
C SER A 127 -20.41 -48.19 -3.51
N GLN A 128 -21.60 -47.86 -4.03
CA GLN A 128 -22.12 -46.50 -4.08
C GLN A 128 -22.38 -45.93 -2.68
N ALA A 129 -22.99 -46.72 -1.78
CA ALA A 129 -23.20 -46.32 -0.39
C ALA A 129 -21.88 -46.11 0.37
N GLN A 130 -20.87 -46.94 0.11
CA GLN A 130 -19.53 -46.77 0.67
C GLN A 130 -18.85 -45.48 0.21
N TYR A 131 -19.00 -45.10 -1.07
CA TYR A 131 -18.50 -43.83 -1.58
C TYR A 131 -19.21 -42.63 -0.97
N GLU A 132 -20.53 -42.70 -0.81
CA GLU A 132 -21.29 -41.63 -0.16
C GLU A 132 -20.84 -41.42 1.30
N ALA A 133 -20.61 -42.51 2.04
CA ALA A 133 -20.05 -42.45 3.39
C ALA A 133 -18.64 -41.81 3.40
N ALA A 134 -17.76 -42.19 2.46
CA ALA A 134 -16.43 -41.61 2.34
C ALA A 134 -16.47 -40.10 1.95
N MET A 135 -17.38 -39.71 1.07
CA MET A 135 -17.62 -38.31 0.71
C MET A 135 -18.18 -37.50 1.89
N GLY A 136 -19.03 -38.10 2.72
CA GLY A 136 -19.48 -37.51 3.98
C GLY A 136 -18.31 -37.21 4.93
N GLN A 137 -17.38 -38.16 5.08
CA GLN A 137 -16.16 -37.97 5.87
C GLN A 137 -15.25 -36.87 5.29
N LEU A 138 -15.08 -36.80 3.97
CA LEU A 138 -14.34 -35.73 3.32
C LEU A 138 -14.98 -34.35 3.57
N LYS A 139 -16.31 -34.27 3.48
CA LYS A 139 -17.05 -33.03 3.78
C LYS A 139 -16.88 -32.61 5.25
N SER A 140 -16.88 -33.54 6.20
CA SER A 140 -16.60 -33.21 7.60
C SER A 140 -15.15 -32.79 7.83
N ALA A 141 -14.18 -33.46 7.19
CA ALA A 141 -12.77 -33.12 7.31
C ALA A 141 -12.47 -31.74 6.72
N THR A 142 -13.05 -31.41 5.56
CA THR A 142 -12.91 -30.07 4.95
C THR A 142 -13.55 -28.98 5.79
N ALA A 143 -14.70 -29.25 6.44
CA ALA A 143 -15.28 -28.32 7.39
C ALA A 143 -14.38 -28.10 8.61
N GLN A 144 -13.73 -29.15 9.14
CA GLN A 144 -12.74 -29.03 10.21
C GLN A 144 -11.51 -28.21 9.79
N ALA A 145 -10.98 -28.44 8.59
CA ALA A 145 -9.87 -27.64 8.05
C ALA A 145 -10.23 -26.16 7.89
N ARG A 146 -11.46 -25.87 7.44
CA ARG A 146 -11.95 -24.49 7.36
C ARG A 146 -12.05 -23.81 8.73
N LEU A 147 -12.47 -24.54 9.77
CA LEU A 147 -12.49 -24.03 11.13
C LEU A 147 -11.07 -23.74 11.64
N ALA A 148 -10.11 -24.62 11.37
CA ALA A 148 -8.71 -24.41 11.71
C ALA A 148 -8.12 -23.18 10.98
N GLU A 149 -8.45 -22.99 9.70
CA GLU A 149 -8.04 -21.79 8.96
C GLU A 149 -8.65 -20.51 9.53
N ALA A 150 -9.92 -20.56 9.97
CA ALA A 150 -10.55 -19.43 10.66
C ALA A 150 -9.85 -19.11 11.99
N GLN A 151 -9.40 -20.13 12.74
CA GLN A 151 -8.61 -19.95 13.96
C GLN A 151 -7.24 -19.30 13.67
N LEU A 152 -6.58 -19.68 12.57
CA LEU A 152 -5.34 -19.03 12.13
C LEU A 152 -5.55 -17.55 11.81
N VAL A 153 -6.66 -17.21 11.12
CA VAL A 153 -7.01 -15.81 10.85
C VAL A 153 -7.23 -15.04 12.16
N ALA A 154 -7.93 -15.64 13.13
CA ALA A 154 -8.12 -15.01 14.44
C ALA A 154 -6.80 -14.81 15.20
N ALA A 155 -5.88 -15.78 15.14
CA ALA A 155 -4.55 -15.66 15.74
C ALA A 155 -3.70 -14.56 15.06
N ASN A 156 -3.76 -14.45 13.74
CA ASN A 156 -3.09 -13.37 13.01
C ASN A 156 -3.66 -11.99 13.36
N ALA A 157 -4.99 -11.87 13.52
CA ALA A 157 -5.60 -10.63 13.98
C ALA A 157 -5.10 -10.23 15.39
N GLN A 158 -4.85 -11.20 16.26
CA GLN A 158 -4.27 -10.95 17.58
C GLN A 158 -2.80 -10.48 17.49
N VAL A 159 -2.02 -10.99 16.54
CA VAL A 159 -0.66 -10.49 16.26
C VAL A 159 -0.72 -9.03 15.79
N GLU A 160 -1.61 -8.68 14.87
CA GLU A 160 -1.74 -7.30 14.40
C GLU A 160 -2.17 -6.35 15.53
N GLN A 161 -3.08 -6.79 16.42
CA GLN A 161 -3.44 -6.03 17.61
C GLN A 161 -2.23 -5.83 18.54
N ALA A 162 -1.45 -6.87 18.81
CA ALA A 162 -0.26 -6.80 19.66
C ALA A 162 0.83 -5.92 19.04
N LYS A 163 0.98 -5.97 17.71
CA LYS A 163 1.91 -5.13 16.95
C LYS A 163 1.51 -3.66 17.01
N ALA A 164 0.22 -3.34 16.87
CA ALA A 164 -0.28 -1.98 17.03
C ALA A 164 -0.03 -1.45 18.46
N ALA A 165 -0.21 -2.30 19.48
CA ALA A 165 0.10 -1.95 20.86
C ALA A 165 1.61 -1.70 21.09
N LEU A 166 2.47 -2.51 20.49
CA LEU A 166 3.92 -2.29 20.50
C LEU A 166 4.30 -0.97 19.82
N GLN A 167 3.73 -0.70 18.65
CA GLN A 167 3.99 0.54 17.92
C GLN A 167 3.54 1.78 18.71
N ALA A 168 2.40 1.71 19.40
CA ALA A 168 1.94 2.77 20.29
C ALA A 168 2.93 2.99 21.45
N ALA A 169 3.40 1.92 22.09
CA ALA A 169 4.39 2.01 23.17
C ALA A 169 5.76 2.56 22.69
N GLU A 170 6.18 2.18 21.48
CA GLU A 170 7.41 2.69 20.86
C GLU A 170 7.30 4.16 20.49
N LEU A 171 6.13 4.60 20.00
CA LEU A 171 5.85 6.01 19.72
C LEU A 171 5.88 6.84 21.01
N ASP A 172 5.24 6.35 22.07
CA ASP A 172 5.28 6.99 23.38
C ASP A 172 6.71 7.08 23.92
N LEU A 173 7.52 6.04 23.74
CA LEU A 173 8.95 6.06 24.08
C LEU A 173 9.71 7.09 23.24
N ALA A 174 9.45 7.18 21.94
CA ALA A 174 10.08 8.17 21.07
C ALA A 174 9.74 9.60 21.50
N HIS A 175 8.50 9.84 21.94
CA HIS A 175 8.04 11.13 22.45
C HIS A 175 8.69 11.55 23.78
N THR A 176 9.37 10.65 24.50
CA THR A 176 10.19 11.03 25.66
C THR A 176 11.38 11.90 25.29
N THR A 177 11.83 11.83 24.03
CA THR A 177 12.97 12.62 23.53
C THR A 177 12.46 13.86 22.81
N ILE A 178 12.69 15.03 23.40
CA ILE A 178 12.29 16.32 22.82
C ILE A 178 13.37 16.80 21.87
N ARG A 179 12.99 17.06 20.62
CA ARG A 179 13.89 17.51 19.55
C ARG A 179 13.53 18.92 19.06
N SER A 180 14.53 19.63 18.54
CA SER A 180 14.30 20.94 17.89
C SER A 180 13.65 20.77 16.52
N PRO A 181 12.56 21.50 16.19
CA PRO A 181 11.95 21.48 14.87
C PRO A 181 12.67 22.38 13.84
N VAL A 182 13.57 23.27 14.27
CA VAL A 182 14.24 24.24 13.39
C VAL A 182 15.72 24.41 13.76
N HIS A 183 16.49 24.94 12.82
CA HIS A 183 17.83 25.46 13.10
C HIS A 183 17.74 26.90 13.66
N GLY A 184 18.38 27.17 14.79
CA GLY A 184 18.24 28.47 15.46
C GLY A 184 18.94 28.57 16.80
N ILE A 185 18.54 29.58 17.59
CA ILE A 185 19.07 29.82 18.95
C ILE A 185 17.93 29.73 19.96
N VAL A 186 18.19 29.09 21.10
CA VAL A 186 17.23 29.01 22.22
C VAL A 186 17.09 30.38 22.88
N VAL A 187 15.93 31.01 22.71
CA VAL A 187 15.58 32.33 23.25
C VAL A 187 14.97 32.25 24.63
N SER A 188 14.26 31.17 24.96
CA SER A 188 13.74 30.96 26.31
C SER A 188 13.68 29.49 26.63
N ARG A 189 14.04 29.16 27.88
CA ARG A 189 13.88 27.83 28.48
C ARG A 189 13.03 27.98 29.73
N ASN A 190 11.89 27.30 29.75
CA ASN A 190 10.91 27.39 30.84
C ASN A 190 10.72 26.05 31.56
N VAL A 191 11.77 25.22 31.61
CA VAL A 191 11.72 23.88 32.22
C VAL A 191 13.07 23.49 32.83
N ASP A 192 13.04 22.88 34.02
CA ASP A 192 14.21 22.38 34.75
C ASP A 192 14.20 20.86 34.94
N VAL A 193 15.38 20.28 35.20
CA VAL A 193 15.52 18.85 35.52
C VAL A 193 14.77 18.53 36.81
N GLY A 194 14.00 17.44 36.79
CA GLY A 194 13.13 17.01 37.90
C GLY A 194 11.70 17.56 37.82
N GLN A 195 11.44 18.59 37.00
CA GLN A 195 10.10 19.14 36.80
C GLN A 195 9.23 18.17 35.99
N THR A 196 7.97 18.00 36.39
CA THR A 196 6.98 17.21 35.65
C THR A 196 6.31 18.06 34.59
N VAL A 197 6.36 17.61 33.34
CA VAL A 197 5.56 18.16 32.24
C VAL A 197 4.32 17.30 32.05
N ALA A 198 3.15 17.92 31.96
CA ALA A 198 1.89 17.24 31.69
C ALA A 198 1.46 17.50 30.24
N ALA A 199 1.08 16.45 29.52
CA ALA A 199 0.33 16.56 28.28
C ALA A 199 -1.08 17.08 28.62
N SER A 200 -1.27 18.40 28.48
CA SER A 200 -2.53 19.11 28.75
C SER A 200 -3.05 19.77 27.47
N LEU A 201 -4.36 20.07 27.42
CA LEU A 201 -4.99 20.85 26.33
C LEU A 201 -4.36 22.24 26.16
N GLN A 202 -3.74 22.78 27.21
CA GLN A 202 -2.89 23.97 27.14
C GLN A 202 -1.44 23.55 27.40
N ALA A 203 -0.78 23.02 26.36
CA ALA A 203 0.59 22.57 26.49
C ALA A 203 1.53 23.77 26.74
N PRO A 204 2.25 23.82 27.87
CA PRO A 204 3.18 24.91 28.14
C PRO A 204 4.31 24.93 27.12
N THR A 205 4.74 26.13 26.75
CA THR A 205 5.93 26.34 25.91
C THR A 205 7.18 26.06 26.72
N LEU A 206 7.81 24.91 26.47
CA LEU A 206 9.03 24.50 27.18
C LEU A 206 10.27 25.25 26.68
N PHE A 207 10.34 25.46 25.36
CA PHE A 207 11.43 26.18 24.69
C PHE A 207 10.85 27.13 23.66
N LEU A 208 11.46 28.32 23.57
CA LEU A 208 11.28 29.25 22.46
C LEU A 208 12.58 29.27 21.66
N ILE A 209 12.51 28.95 20.37
CA ILE A 209 13.67 28.89 19.48
C ILE A 209 13.46 29.93 18.38
N ALA A 210 14.39 30.88 18.24
CA ALA A 210 14.41 31.81 17.12
C ALA A 210 15.14 31.15 15.95
N GLN A 211 14.47 31.02 14.83
CA GLN A 211 15.05 30.46 13.61
C GLN A 211 16.12 31.40 13.06
N ASP A 212 17.26 30.84 12.68
CA ASP A 212 18.31 31.61 12.01
C ASP A 212 17.92 31.85 10.54
N LEU A 213 17.52 33.08 10.24
CA LEU A 213 17.10 33.51 8.91
C LEU A 213 18.28 33.91 8.00
N THR A 214 19.53 33.75 8.44
CA THR A 214 20.71 34.10 7.61
C THR A 214 20.70 33.41 6.24
N MET A 215 20.14 32.21 6.13
CA MET A 215 19.95 31.52 4.84
C MET A 215 18.81 32.08 3.98
N ALA A 216 17.73 32.60 4.58
CA ALA A 216 16.59 33.16 3.84
C ALA A 216 16.84 34.60 3.34
N VAL A 217 17.68 35.36 4.04
CA VAL A 217 17.97 36.79 3.76
C VAL A 217 19.13 36.96 2.76
N GLY A 218 19.85 35.89 2.41
CA GLY A 218 20.99 35.93 1.49
C GLY A 218 20.66 36.22 0.02
N ALA A 219 19.40 36.09 -0.40
CA ALA A 219 18.97 36.48 -1.74
C ALA A 219 18.89 38.01 -1.81
N LYS A 220 20.03 38.65 -2.12
CA LYS A 220 20.07 40.09 -2.41
C LYS A 220 19.01 40.38 -3.48
N SER A 221 18.27 41.48 -3.34
CA SER A 221 17.25 41.95 -4.30
C SER A 221 17.75 41.95 -5.76
N GLN A 222 19.07 42.07 -5.95
CA GLN A 222 19.75 41.94 -7.22
C GLN A 222 19.63 40.55 -7.86
N HIS A 223 19.74 39.45 -7.09
CA HIS A 223 19.66 38.08 -7.62
C HIS A 223 18.27 37.75 -8.13
N ILE A 224 17.25 38.12 -7.37
CA ILE A 224 15.84 37.94 -7.74
C ILE A 224 15.54 38.75 -9.00
N LEU A 225 15.97 40.02 -9.03
CA LEU A 225 15.78 40.88 -10.19
C LEU A 225 16.47 40.32 -11.43
N THR A 226 17.71 39.83 -11.32
CA THR A 226 18.45 39.24 -12.45
C THR A 226 17.80 37.95 -12.95
N GLN A 227 17.25 37.12 -12.07
CA GLN A 227 16.61 35.86 -12.46
C GLN A 227 15.32 36.12 -13.26
N PHE A 228 14.44 36.97 -12.74
CA PHE A 228 13.21 37.33 -13.45
C PHE A 228 13.47 38.11 -14.74
N LEU A 229 14.48 38.99 -14.77
CA LEU A 229 14.88 39.67 -16.00
C LEU A 229 15.36 38.69 -17.07
N LEU A 230 16.16 37.69 -16.69
CA LEU A 230 16.68 36.71 -17.64
C LEU A 230 15.54 35.85 -18.20
N GLU A 231 14.60 35.41 -17.36
CA GLU A 231 13.39 34.71 -17.81
C GLU A 231 12.53 35.57 -18.74
N ALA A 232 12.31 36.84 -18.40
CA ALA A 232 11.55 37.77 -19.24
C ALA A 232 12.21 38.01 -20.61
N VAL A 233 13.54 38.15 -20.64
CA VAL A 233 14.31 38.29 -21.89
C VAL A 233 14.19 37.04 -22.75
N VAL A 234 14.33 35.85 -22.15
CA VAL A 234 14.21 34.57 -22.86
C VAL A 234 12.80 34.40 -23.44
N LEU A 235 11.76 34.62 -22.62
CA LEU A 235 10.38 34.46 -23.04
C LEU A 235 9.98 35.48 -24.13
N SER A 236 10.43 36.73 -23.99
CA SER A 236 10.21 37.77 -25.00
C SER A 236 10.95 37.49 -26.30
N SER A 237 12.17 36.95 -26.24
CA SER A 237 12.95 36.61 -27.43
C SER A 237 12.30 35.46 -28.21
N ILE A 238 11.82 34.43 -27.50
CA ILE A 238 11.09 33.31 -28.10
C ILE A 238 9.78 33.80 -28.72
N GLY A 239 9.00 34.61 -27.99
CA GLY A 239 7.76 35.19 -28.51
C GLY A 239 7.99 36.06 -29.75
N GLY A 240 9.05 36.88 -29.76
CA GLY A 240 9.43 37.69 -30.91
C GLY A 240 9.80 36.85 -32.14
N ILE A 241 10.58 35.78 -31.97
CA ILE A 241 10.93 34.86 -33.06
C ILE A 241 9.68 34.17 -33.60
N LEU A 242 8.82 33.64 -32.73
CA LEU A 242 7.57 33.00 -33.15
C LEU A 242 6.65 33.98 -33.89
N GLY A 243 6.52 35.22 -33.43
CA GLY A 243 5.75 36.26 -34.08
C GLY A 243 6.26 36.60 -35.49
N VAL A 244 7.59 36.69 -35.66
CA VAL A 244 8.21 36.88 -36.97
C VAL A 244 7.92 35.70 -37.90
N VAL A 245 8.09 34.47 -37.42
CA VAL A 245 7.80 33.26 -38.21
C VAL A 245 6.33 33.24 -38.64
N PHE A 246 5.39 33.50 -37.71
CA PHE A 246 3.97 33.56 -38.02
C PHE A 246 3.62 34.66 -39.03
N GLY A 247 4.24 35.84 -38.90
CA GLY A 247 4.07 36.95 -39.83
C GLY A 247 4.52 36.61 -41.24
N ILE A 248 5.70 35.97 -41.38
CA ILE A 248 6.22 35.52 -42.69
C ILE A 248 5.32 34.44 -43.30
N VAL A 249 4.91 33.46 -42.50
CA VAL A 249 4.03 32.37 -42.95
C VAL A 249 2.68 32.92 -43.40
N GLY A 250 2.07 33.82 -42.62
CA GLY A 250 0.82 34.50 -42.99
C GLY A 250 0.96 35.32 -44.28
N ALA A 251 2.03 36.10 -44.41
CA ALA A 251 2.29 36.88 -45.61
C ALA A 251 2.49 35.99 -46.86
N LYS A 252 3.14 34.83 -46.71
CA LYS A 252 3.28 33.85 -47.80
C LYS A 252 1.97 33.15 -48.14
N LEU A 253 1.16 32.79 -47.14
CA LEU A 253 -0.16 32.19 -47.34
C LEU A 253 -1.09 33.13 -48.11
N VAL A 254 -1.12 34.41 -47.73
CA VAL A 254 -1.89 35.44 -48.45
C VAL A 254 -1.37 35.60 -49.88
N SER A 255 -0.05 35.55 -50.10
CA SER A 255 0.53 35.60 -51.44
C SER A 255 0.09 34.44 -52.32
N ILE A 256 0.05 33.21 -51.78
CA ILE A 256 -0.40 32.01 -52.51
C ILE A 256 -1.90 32.07 -52.81
N LEU A 257 -2.72 32.53 -51.86
CA LEU A 257 -4.18 32.56 -52.01
C LEU A 257 -4.70 33.74 -52.86
N ALA A 258 -4.04 34.91 -52.79
CA ALA A 258 -4.50 36.14 -53.46
C ALA A 258 -3.68 36.53 -54.70
N GLY A 259 -2.57 35.83 -54.99
CA GLY A 259 -1.74 36.06 -56.18
C GLY A 259 -0.94 37.36 -56.17
N TRP A 260 -0.81 38.03 -55.02
CA TRP A 260 -0.04 39.28 -54.89
C TRP A 260 1.40 39.02 -54.46
N PRO A 261 2.41 39.65 -55.10
CA PRO A 261 3.80 39.51 -54.67
C PRO A 261 4.01 40.23 -53.33
N THR A 262 4.24 39.47 -52.26
CA THR A 262 4.56 40.03 -50.93
C THR A 262 6.07 40.22 -50.79
N ILE A 263 6.50 41.48 -50.67
CA ILE A 263 7.89 41.82 -50.39
C ILE A 263 8.05 41.91 -48.88
N VAL A 264 8.61 40.85 -48.28
CA VAL A 264 8.97 40.86 -46.85
C VAL A 264 10.35 41.51 -46.71
N SER A 265 10.38 42.76 -46.23
CA SER A 265 11.64 43.48 -45.99
C SER A 265 12.35 42.97 -44.72
N ALA A 266 13.66 42.73 -44.83
CA ALA A 266 14.49 42.35 -43.69
C ALA A 266 14.48 43.44 -42.60
N ASP A 267 14.46 44.71 -43.00
CA ASP A 267 14.43 45.85 -42.06
C ASP A 267 13.13 45.86 -41.24
N ALA A 268 12.01 45.50 -41.85
CA ALA A 268 10.72 45.41 -41.17
C ALA A 268 10.68 44.27 -40.15
N ILE A 269 11.30 43.13 -40.47
CA ILE A 269 11.43 41.99 -39.53
C ILE A 269 12.27 42.39 -38.33
N ILE A 270 13.43 43.02 -38.56
CA ILE A 270 14.35 43.43 -37.50
C ILE A 270 13.67 44.46 -36.59
N LEU A 271 12.98 45.45 -37.16
CA LEU A 271 12.22 46.44 -36.39
C LEU A 271 11.10 45.80 -35.55
N ALA A 272 10.32 44.87 -36.13
CA ALA A 272 9.25 44.19 -35.41
C ALA A 272 9.78 43.33 -34.24
N TRP A 273 10.89 42.63 -34.46
CA TRP A 273 11.52 41.81 -33.43
C TRP A 273 12.12 42.66 -32.30
N LEU A 274 12.81 43.75 -32.63
CA LEU A 274 13.36 44.69 -31.64
C LEU A 274 12.25 45.36 -30.82
N PHE A 275 11.16 45.77 -31.47
CA PHE A 275 10.02 46.37 -30.79
C PHE A 275 9.36 45.38 -29.82
N SER A 276 9.13 44.14 -30.25
CA SER A 276 8.58 43.08 -29.39
C SER A 276 9.47 42.78 -28.19
N SER A 277 10.79 42.68 -28.41
CA SER A 277 11.78 42.43 -27.36
C SER A 277 11.83 43.57 -26.33
N ALA A 278 11.78 44.83 -26.78
CA ALA A 278 11.77 45.99 -25.89
C ALA A 278 10.52 46.02 -24.98
N VAL A 279 9.35 45.71 -25.54
CA VAL A 279 8.09 45.64 -24.78
C VAL A 279 8.14 44.53 -23.73
N GLY A 280 8.58 43.31 -24.10
CA GLY A 280 8.66 42.20 -23.15
C GLY A 280 9.66 42.43 -22.02
N ILE A 281 10.81 43.05 -22.30
CA ILE A 281 11.78 43.44 -21.27
C ILE A 281 11.19 44.50 -20.35
N PHE A 282 10.54 45.52 -20.89
CA PHE A 282 9.95 46.60 -20.10
C PHE A 282 8.86 46.08 -19.14
N PHE A 283 7.95 45.25 -19.66
CA PHE A 283 6.88 44.65 -18.85
C PHE A 283 7.36 43.54 -17.91
N GLY A 284 8.51 42.89 -18.17
CA GLY A 284 9.13 41.96 -17.23
C GLY A 284 9.89 42.69 -16.10
N PHE A 285 10.54 43.80 -16.42
CA PHE A 285 11.36 44.56 -15.47
C PHE A 285 10.53 45.23 -14.37
N TYR A 286 9.41 45.86 -14.71
CA TYR A 286 8.58 46.58 -13.74
C TYR A 286 8.03 45.69 -12.60
N PRO A 287 7.36 44.55 -12.87
CA PRO A 287 6.91 43.66 -11.81
C PRO A 287 8.07 42.99 -11.08
N ALA A 288 9.17 42.64 -11.76
CA ALA A 288 10.35 42.07 -11.10
C ALA A 288 10.98 43.05 -10.10
N ARG A 289 11.07 44.33 -10.47
CA ARG A 289 11.57 45.40 -9.58
C ARG A 289 10.64 45.61 -8.39
N LYS A 290 9.32 45.57 -8.61
CA LYS A 290 8.32 45.68 -7.55
C LYS A 290 8.39 44.49 -6.58
N ALA A 291 8.52 43.26 -7.09
CA ALA A 291 8.66 42.05 -6.28
C ALA A 291 9.95 42.06 -5.43
N ALA A 292 11.06 42.52 -6.01
CA ALA A 292 12.35 42.62 -5.31
C ALA A 292 12.40 43.67 -4.18
N HIS A 293 11.39 44.55 -4.07
CA HIS A 293 11.28 45.58 -3.02
C HIS A 293 10.22 45.26 -1.95
N LEU A 294 9.55 44.10 -2.03
CA LEU A 294 8.62 43.68 -0.99
C LEU A 294 9.41 43.25 0.25
N ASP A 295 9.11 43.85 1.40
CA ASP A 295 9.73 43.49 2.67
C ASP A 295 9.41 42.02 3.01
N PRO A 296 10.42 41.16 3.23
CA PRO A 296 10.23 39.74 3.56
C PRO A 296 9.33 39.52 4.79
N ILE A 297 9.27 40.52 5.66
CA ILE A 297 8.50 40.50 6.91
C ILE A 297 6.98 40.53 6.64
N GLN A 298 6.51 41.13 5.54
CA GLN A 298 5.07 41.20 5.22
C GLN A 298 4.55 39.96 4.49
N ALA A 299 5.42 39.26 3.74
CA ALA A 299 5.05 38.04 3.03
C ALA A 299 4.71 36.88 3.98
N MET A 300 5.28 36.87 5.19
CA MET A 300 5.07 35.81 6.19
C MET A 300 3.89 36.06 7.14
N ARG A 301 3.06 37.09 6.91
CA ARG A 301 1.87 37.37 7.74
C ARG A 301 0.57 36.81 7.13
N TYR A 302 0.66 36.19 5.95
CA TYR A 302 -0.47 35.63 5.19
C TYR A 302 -0.34 34.13 4.88
N GLU A 303 0.52 33.40 5.61
CA GLU A 303 0.44 31.93 5.73
C GLU A 303 0.18 31.55 7.19
#